data_AF-A0A822GH88-F1
#
_entry.id   AF-A0A822GH88-F1
#
_cell.length_a   1.000
_cell.length_b   1.000
_cell.length_c   1.000
_cell.angle_alpha   90.00
_cell.angle_beta   90.00
_cell.angle_gamma   90.00
#
_symmetry.space_group_name_H-M   'P 1'
#
loop_
_entity.id
_entity.type
_entity.pdbx_description
1 polymer ?
#
loop_
_entity_poly.entity_id
_entity_poly.type
_entity_poly.pdbx_seq_one_letter_code
_entity_poly.pdbx_strand_id
1 'polypeptide(L)'
;ELQKLSPNEITKEQAEKCIREIFHRRTTFNDNDMRKSICGSLKNLGSDLYSSSVHFLHELIQNAEDNFYDNSMIPCLRIELNHNYILLSNNEQGLRAKDVLAICSLAVTTKTNLQKHIGEKGVGFKSVFVASNQPMLISHAWKFCFQVPGIDAMSYITPLWITDQDIPECIAEQVSTYAQYTHLYLPLKLETQTSEANLFLDQVIKAVDPCVLLNMRQLKRLEIIDKRQNKETLIEKQCIGSTALKEQSNVTFEDFTFFNLTGSIMQLHTSTGYNTFRVYT
;
A
#
# COMPACT_ATOMS: atom_id res chain seq x y z
N GLU A 1 -21.41 -5.05 15.02
CA GLU A 1 -21.12 -6.49 14.86
C GLU A 1 -20.04 -6.76 13.82
N LEU A 2 -20.16 -6.21 12.60
CA LEU A 2 -19.18 -6.39 11.50
C LEU A 2 -17.70 -6.17 11.87
N GLN A 3 -17.38 -5.21 12.76
CA GLN A 3 -16.00 -4.95 13.21
C GLN A 3 -15.38 -6.06 14.08
N LYS A 4 -16.18 -7.02 14.57
CA LYS A 4 -15.70 -8.15 15.38
C LYS A 4 -15.31 -9.37 14.52
N LEU A 5 -15.71 -9.38 13.25
CA LEU A 5 -15.42 -10.48 12.32
C LEU A 5 -13.99 -10.36 11.78
N SER A 6 -13.34 -11.50 11.61
CA SER A 6 -12.12 -11.61 10.82
C SER A 6 -12.43 -11.40 9.32
N PRO A 7 -11.43 -11.03 8.49
CA PRO A 7 -11.66 -10.76 7.07
C PRO A 7 -12.38 -11.89 6.32
N ASN A 8 -12.07 -13.15 6.66
CA ASN A 8 -12.62 -14.34 6.00
C ASN A 8 -14.06 -14.68 6.42
N GLU A 9 -14.54 -14.12 7.53
CA GLU A 9 -15.91 -14.31 8.03
C GLU A 9 -16.89 -13.29 7.46
N ILE A 10 -16.40 -12.23 6.81
CA ILE A 10 -17.22 -11.17 6.24
C ILE A 10 -17.78 -11.66 4.90
N THR A 11 -19.11 -11.69 4.78
CA THR A 11 -19.75 -12.07 3.52
C THR A 11 -19.76 -10.92 2.51
N LYS A 12 -19.94 -11.25 1.23
CA LYS A 12 -20.08 -10.26 0.15
C LYS A 12 -21.23 -9.28 0.43
N GLU A 13 -22.37 -9.77 0.90
CA GLU A 13 -23.56 -8.95 1.20
C GLU A 13 -23.29 -7.98 2.35
N GLN A 14 -22.55 -8.42 3.37
CA GLN A 14 -22.18 -7.57 4.51
C GLN A 14 -21.19 -6.46 4.08
N ALA A 15 -20.19 -6.82 3.28
CA ALA A 15 -19.24 -5.86 2.73
C ALA A 15 -19.94 -4.84 1.81
N GLU A 16 -20.81 -5.32 0.90
CA GLU A 16 -21.58 -4.48 -0.02
C GLU A 16 -22.47 -3.50 0.73
N LYS A 17 -23.23 -4.01 1.70
CA LYS A 17 -24.11 -3.18 2.53
C LYS A 17 -23.30 -2.08 3.24
N CYS A 18 -22.15 -2.43 3.83
CA CYS A 18 -21.28 -1.46 4.50
C CYS A 18 -20.80 -0.35 3.55
N ILE A 19 -20.27 -0.71 2.37
CA ILE A 19 -19.80 0.28 1.38
C ILE A 19 -20.94 1.18 0.90
N ARG A 20 -22.11 0.60 0.61
CA ARG A 20 -23.31 1.36 0.20
C ARG A 20 -23.81 2.29 1.30
N GLU A 21 -23.77 1.88 2.56
CA GLU A 21 -24.10 2.73 3.70
C GLU A 21 -23.14 3.92 3.84
N ILE A 22 -21.83 3.69 3.69
CA ILE A 22 -20.84 4.79 3.70
C ILE A 22 -21.14 5.75 2.54
N PHE A 23 -21.31 5.23 1.32
CA PHE A 23 -21.64 6.04 0.14
C PHE A 23 -22.88 6.90 0.37
N HIS A 24 -23.98 6.28 0.82
CA HIS A 24 -25.25 6.97 1.06
C HIS A 24 -25.11 8.07 2.12
N ARG A 25 -24.42 7.79 3.24
CA ARG A 25 -24.19 8.78 4.31
C ARG A 25 -23.36 9.97 3.82
N ARG A 26 -22.43 9.79 2.89
CA ARG A 26 -21.57 10.87 2.37
C ARG A 26 -22.27 11.72 1.30
N THR A 27 -23.13 11.11 0.50
CA THR A 27 -23.86 11.79 -0.59
C THR A 27 -25.11 12.51 -0.12
N THR A 28 -25.80 11.99 0.91
CA THR A 28 -27.00 12.62 1.50
C THR A 28 -26.69 13.55 2.68
N PHE A 29 -25.40 13.81 2.94
CA PHE A 29 -24.98 14.72 3.99
C PHE A 29 -25.33 16.17 3.63
N ASN A 30 -26.41 16.69 4.23
CA ASN A 30 -27.06 17.94 3.86
C ASN A 30 -26.64 19.17 4.70
N ASP A 31 -25.74 19.01 5.67
CA ASP A 31 -25.18 20.16 6.40
C ASP A 31 -24.13 20.85 5.52
N ASN A 32 -24.54 21.94 4.87
CA ASN A 32 -23.71 22.67 3.93
C ASN A 32 -22.44 23.26 4.56
N ASP A 33 -22.51 23.72 5.81
CA ASP A 33 -21.36 24.37 6.46
C ASP A 33 -20.34 23.33 6.92
N MET A 34 -20.80 22.23 7.51
CA MET A 34 -19.94 21.10 7.84
C MET A 34 -19.37 20.44 6.58
N ARG A 35 -20.15 20.31 5.50
CA ARG A 35 -19.67 19.78 4.22
C ARG A 35 -18.59 20.68 3.61
N LYS A 36 -18.78 21.99 3.63
CA LYS A 36 -17.77 22.96 3.19
C LYS A 36 -16.49 22.85 4.02
N SER A 37 -16.62 22.75 5.34
CA SER A 37 -15.48 22.58 6.26
C SER A 37 -14.69 21.31 5.94
N ILE A 38 -15.37 20.17 5.82
CA ILE A 38 -14.77 18.88 5.45
C ILE A 38 -14.08 18.96 4.08
N CYS A 39 -14.76 19.51 3.09
CA CYS A 39 -14.20 19.69 1.75
C CYS A 39 -12.97 20.59 1.76
N GLY A 40 -12.95 21.63 2.60
CA GLY A 40 -11.77 22.46 2.84
C GLY A 40 -10.60 21.65 3.39
N SER A 41 -10.84 20.84 4.43
CA SER A 41 -9.81 19.96 5.01
C SER A 41 -9.27 18.94 4.01
N LEU A 42 -10.13 18.34 3.19
CA LEU A 42 -9.71 17.38 2.16
C LEU A 42 -8.88 18.01 1.04
N LYS A 43 -9.20 19.26 0.65
CA LYS A 43 -8.41 20.00 -0.34
C LYS A 43 -7.03 20.36 0.19
N ASN A 44 -6.95 20.80 1.45
CA ASN A 44 -5.68 21.11 2.10
C ASN A 44 -4.82 19.86 2.32
N LEU A 45 -5.45 18.72 2.66
CA LEU A 45 -4.77 17.43 2.68
C LEU A 45 -4.21 17.12 1.28
N GLY A 46 -5.00 17.33 0.23
CA GLY A 46 -4.55 17.22 -1.15
C GLY A 46 -3.26 18.00 -1.41
N SER A 47 -3.20 19.30 -1.09
CA SER A 47 -1.99 20.12 -1.33
C SER A 47 -0.75 19.63 -0.59
N ASP A 48 -0.90 19.13 0.64
CA ASP A 48 0.23 18.61 1.43
C ASP A 48 0.74 17.25 0.90
N LEU A 49 -0.18 16.42 0.37
CA LEU A 49 0.14 15.12 -0.23
C LEU A 49 0.97 15.23 -1.52
N TYR A 50 0.88 16.35 -2.26
CA TYR A 50 1.60 16.55 -3.52
C TYR A 50 3.06 17.01 -3.36
N SER A 51 3.58 17.11 -2.13
CA SER A 51 4.95 17.57 -1.86
C SER A 51 6.04 16.58 -2.32
N SER A 52 5.73 15.29 -2.44
CA SER A 52 6.62 14.26 -3.00
C SER A 52 5.81 13.22 -3.78
N SER A 53 6.11 13.06 -5.08
CA SER A 53 5.40 12.18 -6.00
C SER A 53 5.46 10.70 -5.58
N VAL A 54 6.47 10.30 -4.81
CA VAL A 54 6.74 8.91 -4.42
C VAL A 54 6.43 8.62 -2.96
N HIS A 55 6.01 9.62 -2.17
CA HIS A 55 5.73 9.46 -0.74
C HIS A 55 4.65 8.41 -0.47
N PHE A 56 3.67 8.29 -1.38
CA PHE A 56 2.62 7.28 -1.26
C PHE A 56 3.15 5.85 -1.15
N LEU A 57 4.29 5.56 -1.78
CA LEU A 57 4.89 4.24 -1.74
C LEU A 57 5.36 3.87 -0.33
N HIS A 58 5.98 4.82 0.38
CA HIS A 58 6.40 4.61 1.76
C HIS A 58 5.21 4.40 2.70
N GLU A 59 4.11 5.14 2.50
CA GLU A 59 2.87 4.96 3.25
C GLU A 59 2.26 3.57 2.99
N LEU A 60 2.29 3.08 1.75
CA LEU A 60 1.81 1.75 1.41
C LEU A 60 2.70 0.63 1.96
N ILE A 61 4.02 0.81 1.99
CA ILE A 61 4.95 -0.11 2.65
C ILE A 61 4.69 -0.14 4.16
N GLN A 62 4.46 1.01 4.80
CA GLN A 62 4.08 1.07 6.22
C GLN A 62 2.74 0.40 6.50
N ASN A 63 1.74 0.59 5.62
CA ASN A 63 0.47 -0.13 5.72
C ASN A 63 0.68 -1.65 5.67
N ALA A 64 1.58 -2.14 4.82
CA ALA A 64 1.94 -3.55 4.78
C ALA A 64 2.67 -4.01 6.06
N GLU A 65 3.52 -3.19 6.66
CA GLU A 65 4.15 -3.49 7.96
C GLU A 65 3.12 -3.60 9.10
N ASP A 66 2.05 -2.82 9.06
CA ASP A 66 1.00 -2.80 10.10
C ASP A 66 -0.09 -3.88 9.90
N ASN A 67 0.04 -4.71 8.85
CA ASN A 67 -0.92 -5.75 8.53
C ASN A 67 -0.72 -7.03 9.36
N PHE A 68 -1.76 -7.88 9.33
CA PHE A 68 -1.76 -9.19 9.97
C PHE A 68 -1.47 -10.25 8.92
N TYR A 69 -0.48 -11.08 9.18
CA TYR A 69 -0.07 -12.16 8.28
C TYR A 69 -0.26 -13.52 8.95
N ASP A 70 -0.51 -14.54 8.13
CA ASP A 70 -0.46 -15.92 8.61
C ASP A 70 0.99 -16.30 8.96
N ASN A 71 1.18 -17.01 10.07
CA ASN A 71 2.49 -17.50 10.52
C ASN A 71 3.13 -18.50 9.53
N SER A 72 2.34 -19.13 8.67
CA SER A 72 2.85 -20.06 7.65
C SER A 72 3.37 -19.38 6.39
N MET A 73 3.18 -18.06 6.24
CA MET A 73 3.52 -17.30 5.05
C MET A 73 4.66 -16.32 5.34
N ILE A 74 5.48 -16.03 4.33
CA ILE A 74 6.47 -14.94 4.41
C ILE A 74 5.73 -13.64 4.06
N PRO A 75 5.62 -12.66 4.98
CA PRO A 75 4.97 -11.38 4.70
C PRO A 75 5.62 -10.66 3.52
N CYS A 76 4.85 -10.46 2.45
CA CYS A 76 5.30 -9.97 1.16
C CYS A 76 4.38 -8.87 0.62
N LEU A 77 4.99 -7.77 0.17
CA LEU A 77 4.32 -6.76 -0.63
C LEU A 77 4.90 -6.81 -2.05
N ARG A 78 4.04 -7.12 -3.00
CA ARG A 78 4.34 -7.12 -4.44
C ARG A 78 3.87 -5.82 -5.07
N ILE A 79 4.74 -5.19 -5.85
CA ILE A 79 4.51 -3.92 -6.55
C ILE A 79 4.76 -4.18 -8.03
N GLU A 80 3.69 -4.20 -8.82
CA GLU A 80 3.76 -4.34 -10.27
C GLU A 80 3.54 -2.98 -10.93
N LEU A 81 4.47 -2.62 -11.81
CA LEU A 81 4.48 -1.37 -12.56
C LEU A 81 4.24 -1.67 -14.03
N ASN A 82 3.20 -1.05 -14.56
CA ASN A 82 2.85 -1.06 -15.97
C ASN A 82 2.90 0.40 -16.49
N HIS A 83 2.90 0.59 -17.81
CA HIS A 83 2.84 1.93 -18.40
C HIS A 83 1.62 2.75 -17.97
N ASN A 84 0.54 2.09 -17.54
CA ASN A 84 -0.75 2.73 -17.30
C ASN A 84 -1.24 2.61 -15.86
N TYR A 85 -0.60 1.77 -15.04
CA TYR A 85 -1.06 1.51 -13.68
C TYR A 85 0.06 1.03 -12.77
N ILE A 86 -0.21 1.13 -11.47
CA ILE A 86 0.53 0.44 -10.41
C ILE A 86 -0.43 -0.54 -9.74
N LEU A 87 -0.04 -1.79 -9.59
CA LEU A 87 -0.79 -2.80 -8.86
C LEU A 87 0.02 -3.24 -7.65
N LEU A 88 -0.51 -3.01 -6.45
CA LEU A 88 0.07 -3.54 -5.22
C LEU A 88 -0.73 -4.75 -4.78
N SER A 89 -0.04 -5.81 -4.36
CA SER A 89 -0.64 -7.03 -3.84
C SER A 89 0.08 -7.45 -2.55
N ASN A 90 -0.66 -7.58 -1.46
CA ASN A 90 -0.11 -7.94 -0.16
C ASN A 90 -0.78 -9.19 0.37
N ASN A 91 0.02 -10.17 0.82
CA ASN A 91 -0.45 -11.46 1.31
C ASN A 91 -0.89 -11.42 2.79
N GLU A 92 -1.42 -10.29 3.24
CA GLU A 92 -2.05 -10.19 4.55
C GLU A 92 -3.34 -11.01 4.62
N GLN A 93 -3.89 -11.18 5.83
CA GLN A 93 -5.15 -11.87 6.05
C GLN A 93 -6.37 -11.14 5.49
N GLY A 94 -6.22 -9.88 5.06
CA GLY A 94 -7.26 -9.09 4.41
C GLY A 94 -7.81 -7.96 5.26
N LEU A 95 -8.61 -7.10 4.63
CA LEU A 95 -9.19 -5.93 5.28
C LEU A 95 -10.30 -6.32 6.26
N ARG A 96 -10.22 -5.76 7.47
CA ARG A 96 -11.33 -5.79 8.43
C ARG A 96 -12.23 -4.58 8.21
N ALA A 97 -13.45 -4.64 8.71
CA ALA A 97 -14.39 -3.51 8.60
C ALA A 97 -13.84 -2.21 9.20
N LYS A 98 -13.03 -2.27 10.27
CA LYS A 98 -12.37 -1.08 10.83
C LYS A 98 -11.32 -0.48 9.88
N ASP A 99 -10.63 -1.30 9.09
CA ASP A 99 -9.64 -0.83 8.13
C ASP A 99 -10.35 -0.09 6.99
N VAL A 100 -11.48 -0.63 6.49
CA VAL A 100 -12.33 0.04 5.49
C VAL A 100 -12.90 1.36 6.00
N LEU A 101 -13.39 1.39 7.25
CA LEU A 101 -13.88 2.62 7.86
C LEU A 101 -12.79 3.68 8.02
N ALA A 102 -11.57 3.27 8.41
CA ALA A 102 -10.42 4.16 8.48
C ALA A 102 -10.05 4.72 7.10
N ILE A 103 -10.00 3.86 6.07
CA ILE A 103 -9.80 4.26 4.67
C ILE A 103 -10.89 5.26 4.24
N CYS A 104 -12.14 5.12 4.67
CA CYS A 104 -13.25 6.02 4.30
C CYS A 104 -13.48 7.17 5.29
N SER A 105 -12.54 7.41 6.20
CA SER A 105 -12.60 8.48 7.18
C SER A 105 -11.80 9.71 6.76
N LEU A 106 -12.14 10.84 7.35
CA LEU A 106 -11.24 11.98 7.42
C LEU A 106 -10.31 11.73 8.58
N ALA A 107 -9.01 11.78 8.34
CA ALA A 107 -8.08 11.83 9.44
C ALA A 107 -8.37 13.09 10.28
N VAL A 108 -8.79 12.89 11.52
CA VAL A 108 -8.87 13.99 12.49
C VAL A 108 -7.44 14.18 12.98
N THR A 109 -6.67 15.05 12.33
CA THR A 109 -5.38 15.48 12.85
C THR A 109 -5.59 16.33 14.10
N THR A 110 -5.88 15.70 15.23
CA THR A 110 -5.68 16.34 16.52
C THR A 110 -4.18 16.39 16.75
N LYS A 111 -3.57 17.53 16.41
CA LYS A 111 -2.20 17.91 16.84
C LYS A 111 -2.16 18.15 18.36
N THR A 112 -2.64 17.20 19.15
CA THR A 112 -2.61 17.20 20.61
C THR A 112 -2.48 15.76 21.11
N ASN A 113 -1.31 15.15 20.92
CA ASN A 113 -0.52 14.58 22.01
C ASN A 113 0.68 13.76 21.50
N LEU A 114 1.74 13.82 22.29
CA LEU A 114 3.08 13.25 22.15
C LEU A 114 3.14 11.70 22.22
N GLN A 115 2.19 10.99 21.63
CA GLN A 115 2.28 9.55 21.45
C GLN A 115 2.10 9.22 19.98
N LYS A 116 3.24 9.07 19.29
CA LYS A 116 3.38 8.39 18.00
C LYS A 116 2.75 7.00 18.12
N HIS A 117 1.44 6.89 17.94
CA HIS A 117 0.84 5.66 17.50
C HIS A 117 1.09 5.58 16.00
N ILE A 118 1.99 4.67 15.64
CA ILE A 118 2.23 4.19 14.29
C ILE A 118 0.91 3.60 13.77
N GLY A 119 0.49 3.97 12.56
CA GLY A 119 -0.54 3.23 11.81
C GLY A 119 -1.99 3.71 11.96
N GLU A 120 -2.31 4.96 11.59
CA GLU A 120 -3.67 5.28 11.15
C GLU A 120 -3.79 5.07 9.64
N LYS A 121 -4.25 3.87 9.22
CA LYS A 121 -4.48 3.49 7.80
C LYS A 121 -5.24 4.54 6.95
N GLY A 122 -5.92 5.50 7.58
CA GLY A 122 -6.71 6.53 6.92
C GLY A 122 -5.92 7.71 6.33
N VAL A 123 -4.85 8.19 6.97
CA VAL A 123 -4.04 9.32 6.46
C VAL A 123 -3.18 8.86 5.29
N GLY A 124 -2.40 7.80 5.53
CA GLY A 124 -1.44 7.27 4.57
C GLY A 124 -2.11 6.82 3.28
N PHE A 125 -3.32 6.25 3.35
CA PHE A 125 -4.04 5.84 2.15
C PHE A 125 -4.38 7.02 1.21
N LYS A 126 -4.62 8.24 1.72
CA LYS A 126 -4.97 9.37 0.83
C LYS A 126 -3.84 9.78 -0.11
N SER A 127 -2.60 9.44 0.23
CA SER A 127 -1.44 9.67 -0.64
C SER A 127 -1.55 8.95 -2.00
N VAL A 128 -2.33 7.86 -2.11
CA VAL A 128 -2.54 7.15 -3.39
C VAL A 128 -3.21 8.04 -4.44
N PHE A 129 -3.93 9.09 -3.99
CA PHE A 129 -4.53 10.06 -4.88
C PHE A 129 -3.51 11.00 -5.53
N VAL A 130 -2.21 10.90 -5.22
CA VAL A 130 -1.14 11.52 -6.01
C VAL A 130 -0.95 10.75 -7.32
N ALA A 131 -0.97 9.41 -7.25
CA ALA A 131 -0.75 8.53 -8.39
C ALA A 131 -2.01 8.27 -9.22
N SER A 132 -3.19 8.18 -8.58
CA SER A 132 -4.43 7.76 -9.23
C SER A 132 -5.63 8.62 -8.87
N ASN A 133 -6.53 8.83 -9.83
CA ASN A 133 -7.85 9.41 -9.59
C ASN A 133 -8.91 8.34 -9.27
N GLN A 134 -8.62 7.06 -9.52
CA GLN A 134 -9.56 5.96 -9.39
C GLN A 134 -8.95 4.73 -8.71
N PRO A 135 -8.42 4.87 -7.48
CA PRO A 135 -7.86 3.73 -6.76
C PRO A 135 -8.96 2.71 -6.47
N MET A 136 -8.63 1.43 -6.68
CA MET A 136 -9.52 0.29 -6.48
C MET A 136 -8.90 -0.68 -5.47
N LEU A 137 -9.70 -1.12 -4.49
CA LEU A 137 -9.32 -2.03 -3.43
C LEU A 137 -10.12 -3.33 -3.55
N ILE A 138 -9.41 -4.46 -3.54
CA ILE A 138 -9.98 -5.80 -3.59
C ILE A 138 -9.33 -6.61 -2.47
N SER A 139 -10.12 -7.09 -1.51
CA SER A 139 -9.63 -7.89 -0.40
C SER A 139 -10.76 -8.78 0.12
N HIS A 140 -10.71 -10.08 -0.20
CA HIS A 140 -11.78 -11.03 0.11
C HIS A 140 -13.16 -10.52 -0.37
N ALA A 141 -14.10 -10.33 0.56
CA ALA A 141 -15.43 -9.81 0.27
C ALA A 141 -15.44 -8.31 -0.06
N TRP A 142 -14.40 -7.55 0.29
CA TRP A 142 -14.34 -6.11 0.06
C TRP A 142 -13.90 -5.81 -1.38
N LYS A 143 -14.81 -5.24 -2.19
CA LYS A 143 -14.49 -4.76 -3.54
C LYS A 143 -15.09 -3.37 -3.72
N PHE A 144 -14.23 -2.36 -3.74
CA PHE A 144 -14.68 -0.97 -3.89
C PHE A 144 -13.60 -0.10 -4.53
N CYS A 145 -14.02 1.00 -5.13
CA CYS A 145 -13.11 2.00 -5.67
C CYS A 145 -13.47 3.41 -5.19
N PHE A 146 -12.61 4.37 -5.51
CA PHE A 146 -12.91 5.79 -5.40
C PHE A 146 -12.88 6.42 -6.79
N GLN A 147 -13.53 7.57 -6.95
CA GLN A 147 -13.51 8.34 -8.20
C GLN A 147 -13.34 9.82 -7.87
N VAL A 148 -12.19 10.39 -8.23
CA VAL A 148 -11.78 11.74 -7.81
C VAL A 148 -11.30 12.58 -9.01
N PRO A 149 -11.65 13.88 -9.08
CA PRO A 149 -12.67 14.53 -8.28
C PRO A 149 -14.07 14.01 -8.68
N GLY A 150 -14.93 13.78 -7.69
CA GLY A 150 -16.36 13.59 -7.92
C GLY A 150 -17.09 14.94 -7.97
N ILE A 151 -18.30 14.98 -7.41
CA ILE A 151 -19.07 16.22 -7.24
C ILE A 151 -18.29 17.25 -6.42
N ASP A 152 -17.60 16.79 -5.36
CA ASP A 152 -16.71 17.61 -4.54
C ASP A 152 -15.65 16.74 -3.86
N ALA A 153 -14.87 17.35 -2.97
CA ALA A 153 -13.77 16.68 -2.28
C ALA A 153 -14.22 15.51 -1.38
N MET A 154 -15.52 15.34 -1.07
CA MET A 154 -15.99 14.15 -0.35
C MET A 154 -15.67 12.85 -1.11
N SER A 155 -15.44 12.92 -2.42
CA SER A 155 -15.07 11.76 -3.24
C SER A 155 -13.78 11.08 -2.77
N TYR A 156 -12.88 11.80 -2.09
CA TYR A 156 -11.67 11.23 -1.49
C TYR A 156 -11.96 10.21 -0.37
N ILE A 157 -13.15 10.24 0.24
CA ILE A 157 -13.57 9.38 1.35
C ILE A 157 -14.88 8.64 1.08
N THR A 158 -15.38 8.71 -0.15
CA THR A 158 -16.66 8.13 -0.55
C THR A 158 -16.40 6.92 -1.45
N PRO A 159 -16.46 5.69 -0.90
CA PRO A 159 -16.22 4.49 -1.68
C PRO A 159 -17.42 4.17 -2.58
N LEU A 160 -17.15 3.53 -3.71
CA LEU A 160 -18.13 2.97 -4.63
C LEU A 160 -17.98 1.45 -4.65
N TRP A 161 -19.07 0.73 -4.40
CA TRP A 161 -19.05 -0.73 -4.52
C TRP A 161 -18.84 -1.14 -5.97
N ILE A 162 -18.05 -2.19 -6.18
CA ILE A 162 -17.81 -2.76 -7.50
C ILE A 162 -18.04 -4.28 -7.48
N THR A 163 -18.29 -4.82 -8.66
CA THR A 163 -18.43 -6.25 -8.92
C THR A 163 -17.20 -6.80 -9.66
N ASP A 164 -17.16 -8.11 -9.84
CA ASP A 164 -16.08 -8.76 -10.59
C ASP A 164 -15.99 -8.30 -12.05
N GLN A 165 -17.11 -7.83 -12.62
CA GLN A 165 -17.16 -7.32 -13.99
C GLN A 165 -16.52 -5.94 -14.13
N ASP A 166 -16.38 -5.21 -13.03
CA ASP A 166 -15.78 -3.87 -13.00
C ASP A 166 -14.25 -3.93 -12.83
N ILE A 167 -13.69 -5.10 -12.52
CA ILE A 167 -12.24 -5.31 -12.40
C ILE A 167 -11.63 -5.26 -13.81
N PRO A 168 -10.64 -4.38 -14.08
CA PRO A 168 -10.04 -4.27 -15.39
C PRO A 168 -9.39 -5.57 -15.85
N GLU A 169 -9.60 -5.93 -17.12
CA GLU A 169 -9.04 -7.14 -17.74
C GLU A 169 -7.51 -7.22 -17.59
N CYS A 170 -6.83 -6.05 -17.63
CA CYS A 170 -5.38 -5.95 -17.50
C CYS A 170 -4.81 -6.37 -16.14
N ILE A 171 -5.65 -6.60 -15.12
CA ILE A 171 -5.26 -7.12 -13.80
C ILE A 171 -6.07 -8.36 -13.37
N ALA A 172 -7.04 -8.79 -14.18
CA ALA A 172 -8.00 -9.82 -13.78
C ALA A 172 -7.32 -11.17 -13.49
N GLU A 173 -6.30 -11.53 -14.29
CA GLU A 173 -5.51 -12.75 -14.08
C GLU A 173 -4.72 -12.70 -12.76
N GLN A 174 -4.08 -11.57 -12.45
CA GLN A 174 -3.28 -11.39 -11.24
C GLN A 174 -4.18 -11.43 -9.99
N VAL A 175 -5.32 -10.74 -10.02
CA VAL A 175 -6.29 -10.75 -8.93
C VAL A 175 -6.89 -12.15 -8.73
N SER A 176 -7.13 -12.91 -9.80
CA SER A 176 -7.61 -14.30 -9.72
C SER A 176 -6.54 -15.24 -9.15
N THR A 177 -5.30 -15.13 -9.64
CA THR A 177 -4.15 -15.94 -9.20
C THR A 177 -3.86 -15.77 -7.72
N TYR A 178 -3.99 -14.54 -7.22
CA TYR A 178 -3.73 -14.19 -5.83
C TYR A 178 -5.01 -13.80 -5.10
N ALA A 179 -6.12 -14.50 -5.33
CA ALA A 179 -7.45 -14.12 -4.82
C ALA A 179 -7.58 -13.92 -3.29
N GLN A 180 -6.65 -14.46 -2.49
CA GLN A 180 -6.61 -14.29 -1.04
C GLN A 180 -5.84 -13.04 -0.60
N TYR A 181 -5.17 -12.33 -1.52
CA TYR A 181 -4.36 -11.16 -1.20
C TYR A 181 -5.25 -9.91 -1.14
N THR A 182 -4.74 -8.88 -0.46
CA THR A 182 -5.27 -7.51 -0.60
C THR A 182 -4.60 -6.87 -1.81
N HIS A 183 -5.40 -6.48 -2.80
CA HIS A 183 -4.96 -5.75 -3.99
C HIS A 183 -5.36 -4.28 -3.92
N LEU A 184 -4.43 -3.41 -4.30
CA LEU A 184 -4.66 -1.99 -4.56
C LEU A 184 -4.24 -1.68 -5.99
N TYR A 185 -5.23 -1.47 -6.85
CA TYR A 185 -5.04 -1.07 -8.23
C TYR A 185 -5.10 0.45 -8.36
N LEU A 186 -4.06 1.04 -8.96
CA LEU A 186 -3.88 2.47 -9.14
C LEU A 186 -3.71 2.78 -10.64
N PRO A 187 -4.80 3.03 -11.40
CA PRO A 187 -4.67 3.54 -12.75
C PRO A 187 -4.05 4.95 -12.69
N LEU A 188 -3.00 5.20 -13.48
CA LEU A 188 -2.25 6.45 -13.41
C LEU A 188 -3.11 7.63 -13.88
N LYS A 189 -2.91 8.80 -13.26
CA LYS A 189 -3.52 10.06 -13.76
C LYS A 189 -2.93 10.53 -15.09
N LEU A 190 -1.67 10.19 -15.31
CA LEU A 190 -0.90 10.61 -16.48
C LEU A 190 -1.35 9.83 -17.70
N GLU A 191 -1.34 10.49 -18.85
CA GLU A 191 -1.66 9.83 -20.12
C GLU A 191 -0.70 8.66 -20.37
N THR A 192 -1.28 7.58 -20.88
CA THR A 192 -0.61 6.29 -21.10
C THR A 192 0.61 6.45 -22.01
N GLN A 193 1.72 5.81 -21.65
CA GLN A 193 2.96 5.76 -22.45
C GLN A 193 3.63 7.12 -22.72
N THR A 194 3.28 8.18 -21.98
CA THR A 194 3.99 9.47 -22.06
C THR A 194 5.36 9.41 -21.35
N SER A 195 6.28 10.28 -21.76
CA SER A 195 7.58 10.44 -21.10
C SER A 195 7.44 10.80 -19.61
N GLU A 196 6.41 11.58 -19.26
CA GLU A 196 6.10 11.95 -17.88
C GLU A 196 5.66 10.73 -17.05
N ALA A 197 4.77 9.89 -17.58
CA ALA A 197 4.34 8.66 -16.91
C ALA A 197 5.52 7.71 -16.66
N ASN A 198 6.38 7.53 -17.66
CA ASN A 198 7.57 6.69 -17.51
C ASN A 198 8.54 7.25 -16.48
N LEU A 199 8.79 8.57 -16.48
CA LEU A 199 9.65 9.22 -15.50
C LEU A 199 9.09 9.09 -14.08
N PHE A 200 7.78 9.25 -13.90
CA PHE A 200 7.12 9.06 -12.62
C PHE A 200 7.32 7.64 -12.09
N LEU A 201 7.08 6.62 -12.92
CA LEU A 201 7.25 5.22 -12.54
C LEU A 201 8.73 4.88 -12.25
N ASP A 202 9.68 5.49 -12.96
CA ASP A 202 11.11 5.34 -12.66
C ASP A 202 11.48 5.97 -11.31
N GLN A 203 10.84 7.08 -10.94
CA GLN A 203 10.96 7.66 -9.59
C GLN A 203 10.39 6.71 -8.54
N VAL A 204 9.22 6.09 -8.80
CA VAL A 204 8.60 5.10 -7.89
C VAL A 204 9.56 3.94 -7.61
N ILE A 205 10.21 3.37 -8.64
CA ILE A 205 11.20 2.29 -8.46
C ILE A 205 12.38 2.77 -7.62
N LYS A 206 12.95 3.94 -7.96
CA LYS A 206 14.12 4.49 -7.26
C LYS A 206 13.83 4.86 -5.81
N ALA A 207 12.56 5.12 -5.47
CA ALA A 207 12.14 5.44 -4.11
C ALA A 207 12.11 4.23 -3.18
N VAL A 208 12.08 3.00 -3.72
CA VAL A 208 12.17 1.80 -2.88
C VAL A 208 13.61 1.62 -2.43
N ASP A 209 13.91 2.08 -1.22
CA ASP A 209 15.17 1.80 -0.54
C ASP A 209 15.25 0.29 -0.20
N PRO A 210 16.25 -0.46 -0.69
CA PRO A 210 16.45 -1.86 -0.32
C PRO A 210 16.57 -2.07 1.19
N CYS A 211 17.09 -1.08 1.92
CA CYS A 211 17.24 -1.13 3.38
C CYS A 211 15.93 -0.92 4.13
N VAL A 212 14.84 -0.57 3.46
CA VAL A 212 13.54 -0.30 4.11
C VAL A 212 13.09 -1.45 4.99
N LEU A 213 13.34 -2.70 4.56
CA LEU A 213 12.99 -3.90 5.31
C LEU A 213 13.80 -4.08 6.60
N LEU A 214 15.02 -3.54 6.71
CA LEU A 214 15.85 -3.70 7.91
C LEU A 214 15.15 -3.17 9.17
N ASN A 215 14.35 -2.12 9.01
CA ASN A 215 13.58 -1.50 10.09
C ASN A 215 12.19 -2.14 10.30
N MET A 216 11.75 -3.03 9.40
CA MET A 216 10.42 -3.68 9.45
C MET A 216 10.40 -4.90 10.37
N ARG A 217 9.35 -5.04 11.18
CA ARG A 217 9.16 -6.17 12.11
C ARG A 217 8.33 -7.28 11.47
N GLN A 218 7.24 -6.94 10.78
CA GLN A 218 6.35 -7.89 10.12
C GLN A 218 6.81 -8.16 8.69
N LEU A 219 6.90 -7.12 7.85
CA LEU A 219 7.19 -7.27 6.43
C LEU A 219 8.61 -7.83 6.20
N LYS A 220 8.72 -8.89 5.39
CA LYS A 220 9.99 -9.59 5.14
C LYS A 220 10.43 -9.56 3.69
N ARG A 221 9.50 -9.32 2.76
CA ARG A 221 9.76 -9.42 1.34
C ARG A 221 9.10 -8.26 0.57
N LEU A 222 9.84 -7.70 -0.38
CA LEU A 222 9.34 -6.83 -1.43
C LEU A 222 9.61 -7.48 -2.79
N GLU A 223 8.59 -7.58 -3.62
CA GLU A 223 8.69 -8.01 -5.01
C GLU A 223 8.35 -6.82 -5.90
N ILE A 224 9.30 -6.34 -6.70
CA ILE A 224 9.09 -5.22 -7.62
C ILE A 224 9.16 -5.75 -9.04
N ILE A 225 8.11 -5.56 -9.82
CA ILE A 225 7.98 -6.09 -11.18
C ILE A 225 7.71 -4.93 -12.11
N ASP A 226 8.71 -4.55 -12.89
CA ASP A 226 8.56 -3.55 -13.93
C ASP A 226 8.27 -4.24 -15.27
N LYS A 227 6.97 -4.36 -15.59
CA LYS A 227 6.52 -4.95 -16.86
C LYS A 227 6.96 -4.15 -18.09
N ARG A 228 7.28 -2.85 -17.90
CA ARG A 228 7.73 -1.96 -18.98
C ARG A 228 9.14 -2.31 -19.45
N GLN A 229 9.99 -2.74 -18.51
CA GLN A 229 11.39 -3.11 -18.75
C GLN A 229 11.63 -4.61 -18.69
N ASN A 230 10.59 -5.41 -18.46
CA ASN A 230 10.67 -6.85 -18.18
C ASN A 230 11.71 -7.16 -17.08
N LYS A 231 11.69 -6.37 -16.01
CA LYS A 231 12.64 -6.47 -14.89
C LYS A 231 11.89 -6.87 -13.62
N GLU A 232 12.45 -7.84 -12.91
CA GLU A 232 11.96 -8.25 -11.60
C GLU A 232 13.08 -8.08 -10.57
N THR A 233 12.73 -7.51 -9.42
CA THR A 233 13.63 -7.29 -8.28
C THR A 233 12.97 -7.84 -7.03
N LEU A 234 13.64 -8.80 -6.41
CA LEU A 234 13.24 -9.37 -5.13
C LEU A 234 14.18 -8.83 -4.05
N ILE A 235 13.60 -8.27 -2.98
CA ILE A 235 14.32 -7.85 -1.78
C ILE A 235 13.75 -8.66 -0.61
N GLU A 236 14.60 -9.45 0.03
CA GLU A 236 14.18 -10.30 1.15
C GLU A 236 15.07 -10.12 2.37
N LYS A 237 14.43 -9.94 3.52
CA LYS A 237 15.07 -9.87 4.84
C LYS A 237 15.03 -11.24 5.50
N GLN A 238 16.21 -11.80 5.76
CA GLN A 238 16.36 -13.05 6.49
C GLN A 238 17.13 -12.82 7.79
N CYS A 239 16.59 -13.37 8.89
CA CYS A 239 17.32 -13.43 10.15
C CYS A 239 18.15 -14.71 10.16
N ILE A 240 19.46 -14.56 10.23
CA ILE A 240 20.39 -15.67 10.41
C ILE A 240 20.74 -15.69 11.90
N GLY A 241 20.70 -16.86 12.51
CA GLY A 241 20.93 -17.01 13.95
C GLY A 241 22.30 -16.46 14.38
N SER A 242 22.61 -16.62 15.67
CA SER A 242 23.94 -16.31 16.22
C SER A 242 24.97 -17.36 15.76
N THR A 243 25.31 -17.39 14.49
CA THR A 243 26.46 -18.14 13.99
C THR A 243 27.70 -17.31 14.18
N ALA A 244 28.73 -17.90 14.82
CA ALA A 244 30.08 -17.33 14.81
C ALA A 244 30.49 -17.09 13.34
N LEU A 245 30.93 -15.87 13.03
CA LEU A 245 31.45 -15.51 11.72
C LEU A 245 32.55 -16.51 11.34
N LYS A 246 32.23 -17.49 10.49
CA LYS A 246 33.24 -18.19 9.71
C LYS A 246 33.53 -17.27 8.53
N GLU A 247 34.74 -16.73 8.47
CA GLU A 247 35.25 -16.07 7.28
C GLU A 247 35.03 -16.99 6.08
N GLN A 248 34.01 -16.71 5.28
CA GLN A 248 33.84 -17.33 3.97
C GLN A 248 34.54 -16.46 2.96
N SER A 249 35.83 -16.73 2.77
CA SER A 249 36.55 -16.34 1.56
C SER A 249 35.94 -17.11 0.39
N ASN A 250 35.22 -16.39 -0.50
CA ASN A 250 34.66 -16.81 -1.81
C ASN A 250 33.13 -16.67 -1.94
N VAL A 251 32.56 -15.54 -1.53
CA VAL A 251 31.18 -15.19 -1.90
C VAL A 251 31.23 -14.07 -2.94
N THR A 252 30.72 -14.36 -4.14
CA THR A 252 30.42 -13.37 -5.18
C THR A 252 29.41 -12.36 -4.63
N PHE A 253 29.74 -11.08 -4.68
CA PHE A 253 29.00 -10.00 -4.02
C PHE A 253 27.58 -9.78 -4.62
N GLU A 254 26.57 -10.42 -4.04
CA GLU A 254 25.13 -10.08 -4.20
C GLU A 254 24.35 -10.03 -2.86
N ASP A 255 24.92 -10.51 -1.75
CA ASP A 255 24.26 -10.59 -0.44
C ASP A 255 24.94 -9.72 0.63
N PHE A 256 24.14 -8.99 1.41
CA PHE A 256 24.64 -8.10 2.48
C PHE A 256 24.33 -8.64 3.86
N THR A 257 25.30 -8.58 4.76
CA THR A 257 25.18 -9.09 6.14
C THR A 257 25.32 -7.94 7.16
N PHE A 258 24.44 -7.90 8.16
CA PHE A 258 24.34 -6.87 9.20
C PHE A 258 24.22 -7.52 10.58
N PHE A 259 24.41 -6.75 11.65
CA PHE A 259 24.12 -7.17 13.02
C PHE A 259 22.93 -6.39 13.57
N ASN A 260 21.96 -7.08 14.16
CA ASN A 260 20.92 -6.40 14.93
C ASN A 260 21.43 -6.03 16.34
N LEU A 261 20.67 -5.21 17.07
CA LEU A 261 21.00 -4.77 18.43
C LEU A 261 21.10 -5.91 19.45
N THR A 262 20.59 -7.10 19.11
CA THR A 262 20.65 -8.31 19.96
C THR A 262 21.79 -9.27 19.56
N GLY A 263 22.68 -8.85 18.65
CA GLY A 263 23.83 -9.64 18.19
C GLY A 263 23.51 -10.73 17.16
N SER A 264 22.29 -10.81 16.64
CA SER A 264 21.92 -11.72 15.56
C SER A 264 22.32 -11.15 14.20
N ILE A 265 22.70 -12.03 13.29
CA ILE A 265 23.13 -11.66 11.95
C ILE A 265 21.89 -11.50 11.06
N MET A 266 21.73 -10.36 10.40
CA MET A 266 20.67 -10.14 9.43
C MET A 266 21.27 -10.18 8.03
N GLN A 267 20.66 -10.90 7.09
CA GLN A 267 21.04 -10.82 5.69
C GLN A 267 19.93 -10.18 4.85
N LEU A 268 20.35 -9.34 3.91
CA LEU A 268 19.50 -8.80 2.86
C LEU A 268 19.98 -9.38 1.53
N HIS A 269 19.07 -10.09 0.86
CA HIS A 269 19.30 -10.72 -0.44
C HIS A 269 18.63 -9.86 -1.52
N THR A 270 19.37 -9.50 -2.57
CA THR A 270 18.83 -8.77 -3.73
C THR A 270 19.23 -9.45 -5.02
N SER A 271 18.27 -9.92 -5.81
CA SER A 271 18.58 -10.67 -7.03
C SER A 271 18.85 -9.80 -8.28
N THR A 272 18.65 -8.48 -8.23
CA THR A 272 18.96 -7.58 -9.37
C THR A 272 19.19 -6.08 -8.99
N GLY A 273 20.39 -5.56 -9.29
CA GLY A 273 20.54 -4.20 -9.86
C GLY A 273 20.83 -2.99 -8.95
N TYR A 274 21.07 -3.11 -7.64
CA TYR A 274 21.50 -1.97 -6.82
C TYR A 274 22.53 -2.37 -5.77
N ASN A 275 23.81 -2.02 -6.00
CA ASN A 275 24.88 -2.14 -5.02
C ASN A 275 25.41 -0.75 -4.68
N THR A 276 25.21 -0.28 -3.43
CA THR A 276 26.16 0.45 -2.55
C THR A 276 25.37 1.17 -1.45
N PHE A 277 25.55 0.82 -0.16
CA PHE A 277 25.14 1.71 0.95
C PHE A 277 26.11 1.62 2.14
N ARG A 278 26.48 2.78 2.69
CA ARG A 278 27.30 2.94 3.90
C ARG A 278 26.39 3.15 5.10
N VAL A 279 26.70 2.47 6.21
CA VAL A 279 26.12 2.76 7.52
C VAL A 279 27.06 3.70 8.26
N TYR A 280 26.53 4.82 8.74
CA TYR A 280 27.14 5.62 9.80
C TYR A 280 26.21 5.58 11.01
N THR A 281 26.85 5.48 12.17
CA THR A 281 26.29 5.56 13.53
C THR A 281 25.58 6.87 13.78
#